data_AF-A0A967VH82-F1
#
_entry.id   AF-A0A967VH82-F1
#
_cell.length_a   1.000
_cell.length_b   1.000
_cell.length_c   1.000
_cell.angle_alpha   90.00
_cell.angle_beta   90.00
_cell.angle_gamma   90.00
#
_symmetry.space_group_name_H-M   'P 1'
#
loop_
_entity.id
_entity.type
_entity.pdbx_description
1 polymer ?
#
loop_
_entity_poly.entity_id
_entity_poly.type
_entity_poly.pdbx_seq_one_letter_code
_entity_poly.pdbx_strand_id
1 'polypeptide(L)' 'HHPTGEETTVFEASERYREEGTPLVVLAGVELGTGSSRDWAAKGTDLLGI' A
#
# COMPACT_ATOMS: atom_id res chain seq x y z
N HIS A 1 2.31 -10.98 -1.80
CA HIS A 1 2.60 -10.53 -3.18
C HIS A 1 1.87 -11.46 -4.16
N HIS A 2 0.93 -10.94 -4.95
CA HIS A 2 -0.03 -11.78 -5.71
C HIS A 2 0.62 -12.67 -6.77
N PRO A 3 1.59 -12.19 -7.59
CA PRO A 3 2.25 -13.05 -8.59
C PRO A 3 2.90 -14.32 -8.04
N THR A 4 3.50 -14.27 -6.83
CA THR A 4 4.12 -15.47 -6.21
C THR A 4 3.21 -16.19 -5.22
N GLY A 5 2.13 -15.56 -4.76
CA GLY A 5 1.28 -16.07 -3.68
C GLY A 5 1.93 -16.05 -2.29
N GLU A 6 3.14 -15.50 -2.16
CA GLU A 6 3.84 -15.42 -0.87
C GLU A 6 3.20 -14.37 0.04
N GLU A 7 2.92 -14.78 1.29
CA GLU A 7 2.56 -13.87 2.37
C GLU A 7 3.82 -13.17 2.90
N THR A 8 3.78 -11.85 2.95
CA THR A 8 4.89 -10.98 3.33
C THR A 8 4.31 -9.68 3.89
N THR A 9 5.14 -8.81 4.45
CA THR A 9 4.67 -7.52 4.97
C THR A 9 4.22 -6.59 3.85
N VAL A 10 3.36 -5.60 4.17
CA VAL A 10 2.93 -4.58 3.19
C VAL A 10 4.13 -3.83 2.60
N PHE A 11 5.13 -3.52 3.43
CA PHE A 11 6.34 -2.83 2.98
C PHE A 11 7.14 -3.67 2.00
N GLU A 12 7.45 -4.93 2.34
CA GLU A 12 8.19 -5.83 1.43
C GLU A 12 7.42 -6.10 0.13
N ALA A 13 6.10 -6.26 0.20
CA ALA A 13 5.28 -6.39 -1.01
C ALA A 13 5.37 -5.14 -1.89
N SER A 14 5.35 -3.95 -1.28
CA SER A 14 5.43 -2.67 -2.00
C SER A 14 6.76 -2.46 -2.71
N GLU A 15 7.88 -2.83 -2.06
CA GLU A 15 9.21 -2.77 -2.67
C GLU A 15 9.30 -3.71 -3.88
N ARG A 16 8.81 -4.95 -3.76
CA ARG A 16 8.80 -5.91 -4.88
C ARG A 16 7.98 -5.39 -6.08
N TYR A 17 6.78 -4.87 -5.84
CA TYR A 17 5.97 -4.31 -6.92
C TYR A 17 6.60 -3.07 -7.56
N ARG A 18 7.34 -2.26 -6.78
CA ARG A 18 8.13 -1.14 -7.29
C ARG A 18 9.26 -1.62 -8.20
N GLU A 19 10.01 -2.63 -7.79
CA GLU A 19 11.07 -3.25 -8.61
C GLU A 19 10.53 -3.81 -9.92
N GLU A 20 9.33 -4.37 -9.89
CA GLU A 20 8.63 -4.90 -11.06
C GLU A 20 7.98 -3.81 -11.95
N GLY A 21 7.94 -2.56 -11.50
CA GLY A 21 7.26 -1.47 -12.19
C GLY A 21 5.73 -1.64 -12.24
N THR A 22 5.15 -2.39 -11.31
CA THR A 22 3.71 -2.63 -11.24
C THR A 22 3.05 -1.58 -10.36
N PRO A 23 2.11 -0.76 -10.87
CA PRO A 23 1.40 0.24 -10.07
C PRO A 23 0.48 -0.42 -9.05
N LEU A 24 0.30 0.24 -7.90
CA LEU A 24 -0.55 -0.24 -6.81
C LEU A 24 -1.83 0.58 -6.68
N VAL A 25 -2.86 -0.05 -6.12
CA VAL A 25 -4.10 0.60 -5.69
C VAL A 25 -4.60 -0.07 -4.41
N VAL A 26 -5.34 0.66 -3.57
CA VAL A 26 -6.01 0.11 -2.39
C VAL A 26 -7.51 0.09 -2.62
N LEU A 27 -8.11 -1.09 -2.43
CA LEU A 27 -9.56 -1.23 -2.34
C LEU A 27 -9.98 -1.14 -0.88
N ALA A 28 -10.93 -0.27 -0.57
CA ALA A 28 -11.46 -0.10 0.77
C ALA A 28 -12.98 0.06 0.76
N GLY A 29 -13.59 -0.19 1.92
CA GLY A 29 -15.01 0.01 2.13
C GLY A 29 -15.39 1.48 2.39
N VAL A 30 -16.58 1.66 2.97
CA VAL A 30 -17.06 2.98 3.39
C VAL A 30 -16.18 3.57 4.50
N GLU A 31 -16.12 4.90 4.54
CA GLU A 31 -15.44 5.66 5.61
C GLU A 31 -13.92 5.42 5.75
N LEU A 32 -13.24 4.97 4.69
CA LEU A 32 -11.78 4.91 4.66
C LEU A 32 -11.19 6.30 4.98
N GLY A 33 -10.29 6.32 5.97
CA GLY A 33 -9.57 7.54 6.34
C GLY A 33 -10.34 8.49 7.25
N THR A 34 -11.49 8.09 7.79
CA THR A 34 -12.18 8.86 8.83
C THR A 34 -11.43 8.82 10.17
N GLY A 35 -11.60 9.86 10.99
CA GLY A 35 -10.97 10.01 12.31
C GLY A 35 -9.94 11.14 12.36
N SER A 36 -9.05 11.11 13.37
CA SER A 36 -8.01 12.13 13.56
C SER A 36 -7.01 12.12 12.40
N SER A 37 -6.73 13.30 11.85
CA SER A 37 -5.70 13.49 10.84
C SER A 37 -4.33 13.13 11.42
N ARG A 38 -3.70 12.09 10.88
CA ARG A 38 -2.34 11.70 11.20
C ARG A 38 -1.43 12.07 10.04
N ASP A 39 -0.32 12.71 10.31
CA ASP A 39 0.63 13.21 9.29
C ASP A 39 1.04 12.14 8.27
N TRP A 40 1.07 10.88 8.69
CA TRP A 40 1.51 9.74 7.89
C TRP A 40 0.40 8.98 7.16
N ALA A 41 -0.87 9.32 7.37
CA ALA A 41 -1.98 8.58 6.76
C ALA A 41 -1.94 8.63 5.21
N ALA A 42 -1.57 9.79 4.64
CA ALA A 42 -1.42 9.96 3.19
C ALA A 42 0.04 9.78 2.72
N LYS A 43 1.01 10.31 3.47
CA LYS A 43 2.44 10.20 3.07
C LYS A 43 2.93 8.77 3.09
N GLY A 44 2.48 7.97 4.06
CA GLY A 44 2.86 6.58 4.18
C GLY A 44 2.37 5.74 3.00
N THR A 45 1.15 5.99 2.51
CA THR A 45 0.59 5.27 1.36
C THR A 45 1.29 5.65 0.05
N ASP A 46 1.56 6.94 -0.17
CA ASP A 46 2.34 7.44 -1.30
C ASP A 46 3.77 6.85 -1.34
N LEU A 47 4.44 6.77 -0.18
CA LEU A 47 5.78 6.18 -0.07
C LEU A 47 5.81 4.66 -0.26
N LEU A 48 4.66 3.98 -0.21
CA LEU A 48 4.52 2.58 -0.62
C LEU A 48 4.28 2.45 -2.13
N GLY A 49 4.15 3.55 -2.88
CA GLY A 49 3.88 3.52 -4.32
C GLY A 49 2.42 3.20 -4.67
N ILE A 50 1.50 3.46 -3.74
CA ILE A 50 0.04 3.41 -3.93
C ILE A 50 -0.43 4.68 -4.61
#